data_AF-B6BLU7-F1
#
_entry.id   AF-B6BLU7-F1
#
_cell.length_a   1.000
_cell.length_b   1.000
_cell.length_c   1.000
_cell.angle_alpha   90.00
_cell.angle_beta   90.00
_cell.angle_gamma   90.00
#
_symmetry.space_group_name_H-M   'P 1'
#
loop_
_entity.id
_entity.type
_entity.pdbx_description
1 polymer ?
#
loop_
_entity_poly.entity_id
_entity_poly.type
_entity_poly.pdbx_seq_one_letter_code
_entity_poly.pdbx_strand_id
1 'polypeptide(L)' 'MGKKQKKSVELSDQKINFMIQKISYKAIRYYPTAMSLDVMVTDEDGTKLGMQNIPFAHIPKEIKKIIKPN' A
#
# COMPACT_ATOMS: atom_id res chain seq x y z
N MET A 1 29.23 10.86 2.26
CA MET A 1 27.89 11.43 2.57
C MET A 1 26.81 10.43 2.19
N GLY A 2 26.38 9.57 3.13
CA GLY A 2 25.28 8.63 2.85
C GLY A 2 23.95 9.35 2.91
N LYS A 3 23.32 9.62 1.76
CA LYS A 3 21.91 10.01 1.73
C LYS A 3 21.13 8.90 2.43
N LYS A 4 20.59 9.16 3.63
CA LYS A 4 19.58 8.31 4.26
C LYS A 4 18.38 8.30 3.31
N GLN A 5 18.40 7.41 2.32
CA GLN A 5 17.22 7.08 1.54
C GLN A 5 16.16 6.70 2.58
N LYS A 6 14.99 7.34 2.52
CA LYS A 6 13.87 6.96 3.37
C LYS A 6 13.62 5.48 3.09
N LYS A 7 14.07 4.62 4.01
CA LYS A 7 13.83 3.18 3.93
C LYS A 7 12.33 3.02 3.81
N SER A 8 11.91 2.20 2.86
CA SER A 8 10.51 1.87 2.66
C SER A 8 9.82 1.63 3.99
N VAL A 9 8.60 2.14 4.12
CA VAL A 9 7.78 1.94 5.31
C VAL A 9 7.12 0.58 5.17
N GLU A 10 7.47 -0.34 6.04
CA GLU A 10 6.84 -1.66 6.08
C GLU A 10 5.50 -1.55 6.81
N LEU A 11 4.43 -1.95 6.14
CA LEU A 11 3.04 -1.80 6.57
C LEU A 11 2.34 -3.15 6.75
N SER A 12 3.01 -4.25 6.42
CA SER A 12 2.51 -5.62 6.56
C SER A 12 1.96 -5.92 7.96
N ASP A 13 2.58 -5.34 8.99
CA ASP A 13 2.19 -5.52 10.39
C ASP A 13 0.94 -4.72 10.76
N GLN A 14 0.71 -3.58 10.11
CA GLN A 14 -0.40 -2.67 10.41
C GLN A 14 -1.77 -3.18 9.91
N LYS A 15 -1.81 -4.35 9.25
CA LYS A 15 -3.04 -4.99 8.72
C LYS A 15 -3.97 -4.02 7.98
N ILE A 16 -3.39 -3.07 7.23
CA ILE A 16 -4.14 -2.06 6.49
C ILE A 16 -4.75 -2.74 5.26
N ASN A 17 -6.05 -2.98 5.32
CA ASN A 17 -6.82 -3.51 4.21
C ASN A 17 -7.84 -2.46 3.75
N PHE A 18 -8.01 -2.32 2.45
CA PHE A 18 -8.97 -1.40 1.85
C PHE A 18 -9.55 -2.00 0.59
N MET A 19 -10.77 -1.63 0.25
CA MET A 19 -11.47 -2.15 -0.92
C MET A 19 -11.63 -1.04 -1.95
N ILE A 20 -11.29 -1.32 -3.21
CA ILE A 20 -11.53 -0.41 -4.34
C ILE A 20 -12.27 -1.22 -5.39
N GLN A 21 -13.45 -0.75 -5.82
CA GLN A 21 -14.22 -1.37 -6.91
C GLN A 21 -14.37 -2.90 -6.73
N LYS A 22 -14.78 -3.34 -5.53
CA LYS A 22 -14.96 -4.76 -5.14
C LYS A 22 -13.68 -5.61 -5.01
N ILE A 23 -12.52 -5.03 -5.31
CA ILE A 23 -11.24 -5.69 -5.13
C ILE A 23 -10.68 -5.31 -3.76
N SER A 24 -10.25 -6.32 -3.00
CA SER A 24 -9.61 -6.13 -1.70
C SER A 24 -8.10 -5.95 -1.87
N TYR A 25 -7.57 -4.87 -1.31
CA TYR A 25 -6.16 -4.53 -1.32
C TYR A 25 -5.63 -4.52 0.10
N LYS A 26 -4.54 -5.25 0.34
CA LYS A 26 -3.82 -5.25 1.60
C LYS A 26 -2.48 -4.56 1.43
N ALA A 27 -2.25 -3.46 2.14
CA ALA A 27 -0.98 -2.75 2.11
C ALA A 27 0.15 -3.60 2.71
N ILE A 28 1.28 -3.68 2.01
CA ILE A 28 2.48 -4.42 2.44
C ILE A 28 3.60 -3.44 2.71
N ARG A 29 3.95 -2.61 1.73
CA ARG A 29 5.13 -1.75 1.83
C ARG A 29 4.95 -0.47 1.04
N TYR A 30 5.14 0.66 1.71
CA TYR A 30 5.08 1.98 1.11
C TYR A 30 6.48 2.49 0.79
N TYR A 31 6.66 2.97 -0.44
CA TYR A 31 7.89 3.59 -0.91
C TYR A 31 7.69 5.10 -0.96
N PRO A 32 8.03 5.84 0.10
CA PRO A 32 7.87 7.31 0.12
C PRO A 32 8.70 8.00 -0.98
N THR A 33 9.80 7.37 -1.41
CA THR A 33 10.67 7.86 -2.49
C THR A 33 10.01 7.74 -3.86
N ALA A 34 9.35 6.63 -4.15
CA ALA A 34 8.71 6.36 -5.44
C ALA A 34 7.21 6.76 -5.45
N MET A 35 6.66 7.18 -4.30
CA MET A 35 5.23 7.40 -4.09
C MET A 35 4.37 6.23 -4.58
N SER A 36 4.81 5.00 -4.29
CA SER A 36 4.10 3.78 -4.62
C SER A 36 3.88 2.90 -3.38
N LEU A 37 2.89 2.02 -3.46
CA LEU A 37 2.54 1.07 -2.42
C LEU A 37 2.48 -0.32 -3.03
N ASP A 38 3.25 -1.25 -2.48
CA ASP A 38 3.03 -2.67 -2.70
C ASP A 38 1.79 -3.11 -1.92
N VAL A 39 0.85 -3.70 -2.64
CA VAL A 39 -0.41 -4.22 -2.12
C VAL A 39 -0.58 -5.68 -2.53
N MET A 40 -1.13 -6.49 -1.64
CA MET A 40 -1.67 -7.80 -2.00
C MET A 40 -3.12 -7.63 -2.44
N VAL A 41 -3.39 -8.00 -3.67
CA VAL A 41 -4.70 -7.87 -4.30
C VAL A 41 -5.42 -9.20 -4.17
N THR A 42 -6.66 -9.13 -3.71
CA THR A 42 -7.58 -10.26 -3.59
C THR A 42 -8.88 -9.88 -4.26
N ASP A 43 -9.34 -10.73 -5.17
CA ASP A 43 -10.60 -10.56 -5.90
C ASP A 43 -11.82 -10.72 -4.97
N GLU A 44 -13.02 -10.36 -5.47
CA GLU A 44 -14.29 -10.47 -4.72
C GLU A 44 -14.59 -11.93 -4.33
N ASP A 45 -14.21 -12.88 -5.19
CA ASP A 45 -14.32 -14.33 -4.95
C ASP A 45 -13.28 -14.88 -3.96
N GLY A 46 -12.45 -14.02 -3.35
CA GLY A 46 -11.39 -14.43 -2.43
C GLY A 46 -10.13 -14.97 -3.13
N THR A 47 -10.07 -14.89 -4.46
CA THR A 47 -8.90 -15.31 -5.23
C THR A 47 -7.77 -14.30 -5.06
N LYS A 48 -6.61 -14.76 -4.56
CA LYS A 48 -5.42 -13.90 -4.45
C LYS A 48 -4.85 -13.65 -5.85
N LEU A 49 -5.01 -12.43 -6.35
CA LEU A 49 -4.45 -11.98 -7.64
C LEU A 49 -2.93 -11.73 -7.54
N GLY A 50 -2.39 -11.66 -6.33
CA GLY A 50 -0.95 -11.55 -6.07
C GLY A 50 -0.54 -10.17 -5.54
N MET A 51 0.75 -9.87 -5.61
CA MET A 51 1.26 -8.54 -5.23
C MET A 51 1.26 -7.62 -6.44
N GLN A 52 0.73 -6.41 -6.26
CA GLN A 52 0.79 -5.35 -7.26
C GLN A 52 1.41 -4.10 -6.64
N ASN A 53 2.17 -3.37 -7.44
CA ASN A 53 2.67 -2.06 -7.06
C ASN A 53 1.71 -1.00 -7.62
N ILE A 54 1.00 -0.30 -6.74
CA ILE A 54 0.06 0.76 -7.15
C ILE A 54 0.60 2.13 -6.79
N PRO A 55 0.35 3.17 -7.60
CA PRO A 55 0.75 4.52 -7.24
C PRO A 55 -0.06 5.00 -6.04
N PHE A 56 0.62 5.65 -5.07
CA PHE A 56 -0.01 6.16 -3.86
C PHE A 56 -1.15 7.13 -4.17
N ALA A 57 -1.12 7.81 -5.32
CA ALA A 57 -2.18 8.70 -5.78
C ALA A 57 -3.56 8.01 -5.93
N HIS A 58 -3.60 6.71 -6.27
CA HIS A 58 -4.86 5.96 -6.45
C HIS A 58 -5.48 5.49 -5.12
N ILE A 59 -4.76 5.63 -4.01
CA ILE A 59 -5.22 5.15 -2.71
C ILE A 59 -6.26 6.12 -2.12
N PRO A 60 -7.32 5.62 -1.45
CA PRO A 60 -8.28 6.46 -0.75
C PRO A 60 -7.62 7.41 0.26
N LYS A 61 -8.16 8.62 0.41
CA LYS A 61 -7.59 9.64 1.33
C LYS A 61 -7.45 9.15 2.77
N GLU A 62 -8.39 8.32 3.23
CA GLU A 62 -8.37 7.75 4.58
C GLU A 62 -7.15 6.85 4.78
N ILE A 63 -6.91 5.92 3.84
CA ILE A 63 -5.77 5.01 3.88
C ILE A 63 -4.45 5.78 3.70
N LYS A 64 -4.41 6.82 2.86
CA LYS A 64 -3.24 7.70 2.72
C LYS A 64 -2.82 8.33 4.06
N LYS A 65 -3.78 8.74 4.89
CA LYS A 65 -3.50 9.30 6.23
C LYS A 65 -2.96 8.26 7.20
N ILE A 66 -3.40 7.00 7.08
CA ILE A 66 -2.90 5.90 7.92
C ILE A 66 -1.46 5.54 7.52
N ILE A 67 -1.18 5.45 6.22
CA ILE A 67 0.14 5.10 5.68
C ILE A 67 1.15 6.22 5.92
N LYS A 68 0.71 7.46 5.75
CA LYS A 68 1.51 8.67 5.96
C LYS A 68 0.75 9.61 6.90
N PRO A 69 0.77 9.35 8.22
CA PRO A 69 0.27 10.29 9.19
C PRO A 69 1.20 11.50 9.15
N ASN A 70 0.61 12.68 8.94
CA ASN A 70 1.33 13.94 8.79
C ASN A 70 1.07 14.82 10.01
#